data_AF-A0A7J3XE72-F1
#
_entry.id   AF-A0A7J3XE72-F1
#
_cell.length_a   1.000
_cell.length_b   1.000
_cell.length_c   1.000
_cell.angle_alpha   90.00
_cell.angle_beta   90.00
_cell.angle_gamma   90.00
#
_symmetry.space_group_name_H-M   'P 1'
#
loop_
_entity.id
_entity.type
_entity.pdbx_description
1 polymer ?
#
loop_
_entity_poly.entity_id
_entity_poly.type
_entity_poly.pdbx_seq_one_letter_code
_entity_poly.pdbx_strand_id
1 'polypeptide(L)'
;MKISELSLGNNRVSLEAIVRRKLGEREVVTRFGKILLREFEIEDESGKVKLVTWGRKIGSNVNVGDRIRIENGFVTSFRGELQLNVGRYGNLEVI
;
A
#
# COMPACT_ATOMS: atom_id res chain seq x y z
N MET A 1 7.05 -9.08 -8.16
CA MET A 1 8.09 -8.05 -8.44
C MET A 1 8.70 -7.58 -7.13
N LYS A 2 9.85 -6.92 -7.19
CA LYS A 2 10.53 -6.32 -6.04
C LYS A 2 10.20 -4.84 -5.90
N ILE A 3 10.37 -4.30 -4.69
CA ILE A 3 10.12 -2.88 -4.41
C ILE A 3 11.03 -1.97 -5.26
N SER A 4 12.28 -2.35 -5.47
CA SER A 4 13.23 -1.59 -6.30
C SER A 4 12.83 -1.47 -7.77
N GLU A 5 11.93 -2.34 -8.25
CA GLU A 5 11.44 -2.37 -9.63
C GLU A 5 10.19 -1.51 -9.84
N LEU A 6 9.63 -0.93 -8.76
CA LEU A 6 8.43 -0.12 -8.83
C LEU A 6 8.69 1.17 -9.61
N SER A 7 7.84 1.42 -10.60
CA SER A 7 7.90 2.61 -11.45
C SER A 7 6.51 3.22 -11.64
N LEU A 8 6.49 4.54 -11.90
CA LEU A 8 5.25 5.26 -12.19
C LEU A 8 4.52 4.59 -13.36
N GLY A 9 3.20 4.42 -13.20
CA GLY A 9 2.36 3.78 -14.20
C GLY A 9 2.21 2.27 -14.04
N ASN A 10 2.96 1.59 -13.15
CA ASN A 10 2.67 0.21 -12.81
C ASN A 10 1.28 0.11 -12.16
N ASN A 11 0.40 -0.74 -12.72
CA ASN A 11 -1.02 -0.81 -12.33
C ASN A 11 -1.49 -2.24 -11.96
N ARG A 12 -0.58 -3.23 -11.98
CA ARG A 12 -0.84 -4.62 -11.60
C ARG A 12 0.34 -5.18 -10.80
N VAL A 13 0.69 -4.46 -9.73
CA VAL A 13 1.80 -4.82 -8.85
C VAL A 13 1.35 -5.95 -7.93
N SER A 14 2.12 -7.04 -7.92
CA SER A 14 2.03 -8.08 -6.91
C SER A 14 3.41 -8.35 -6.30
N LEU A 15 3.49 -8.26 -4.97
CA LEU A 15 4.72 -8.43 -4.20
C LEU A 15 4.42 -8.86 -2.76
N GLU A 16 5.45 -9.33 -2.07
CA GLU A 16 5.43 -9.61 -0.64
C GLU A 16 6.40 -8.68 0.08
N ALA A 17 6.05 -8.24 1.27
CA ALA A 17 6.87 -7.35 2.07
C ALA A 17 6.58 -7.50 3.56
N ILE A 18 7.46 -6.98 4.41
CA ILE A 18 7.27 -6.88 5.85
C ILE A 18 6.83 -5.46 6.20
N VAL A 19 5.83 -5.33 7.05
CA VAL A 19 5.37 -4.04 7.56
C VAL A 19 6.32 -3.55 8.64
N ARG A 20 7.01 -2.44 8.36
CA ARG A 20 7.96 -1.83 9.31
C ARG A 20 7.31 -0.81 10.21
N ARG A 21 6.37 -0.02 9.70
CA ARG A 21 5.72 1.06 10.45
C ARG A 21 4.26 1.26 10.02
N LYS A 22 3.42 1.64 10.99
CA LYS A 22 2.12 2.28 10.75
C LYS A 22 2.34 3.79 10.76
N LEU A 23 2.09 4.45 9.64
CA LEU A 23 2.31 5.89 9.49
C LEU A 23 1.06 6.69 9.85
N GLY A 24 -0.13 6.11 9.67
CA GLY A 24 -1.37 6.68 10.17
C GLY A 24 -2.61 6.20 9.41
N GLU A 25 -3.76 6.69 9.87
CA GLU A 25 -5.05 6.50 9.24
C GLU A 25 -5.72 7.87 9.09
N ARG A 26 -6.32 8.14 7.93
CA ARG A 26 -7.07 9.39 7.70
C ARG A 26 -8.30 9.17 6.84
N GLU A 27 -9.35 9.93 7.10
CA GLU A 27 -10.51 10.02 6.22
C GLU A 27 -10.30 11.17 5.24
N VAL A 28 -10.46 10.91 3.94
CA VAL A 28 -10.35 11.92 2.88
C VAL A 28 -11.66 12.03 2.12
N VAL A 29 -11.99 13.26 1.69
CA VAL A 29 -13.16 13.52 0.87
C VAL A 29 -12.80 13.34 -0.60
N THR A 30 -13.49 12.43 -1.28
CA THR A 30 -13.39 12.24 -2.73
C THR A 30 -14.68 12.72 -3.40
N ARG A 31 -14.68 12.79 -4.74
CA ARG A 31 -15.89 13.05 -5.53
C ARG A 31 -17.04 12.05 -5.29
N PHE A 32 -16.74 10.87 -4.75
CA PHE A 32 -17.70 9.81 -4.45
C PHE A 32 -18.04 9.73 -2.95
N GLY A 33 -17.60 10.72 -2.16
CA GLY A 33 -17.78 10.76 -0.72
C GLY A 33 -16.50 10.47 0.06
N LYS A 34 -16.68 10.24 1.36
CA LYS A 34 -15.58 10.02 2.32
C LYS A 34 -15.01 8.61 2.18
N ILE A 35 -13.69 8.51 2.08
CA ILE A 35 -12.97 7.23 2.08
C ILE A 35 -11.88 7.25 3.15
N LEU A 36 -11.75 6.13 3.86
CA LEU A 36 -10.67 5.91 4.81
C LEU A 36 -9.44 5.42 4.04
N LEU A 37 -8.26 5.94 4.39
CA LEU A 37 -7.00 5.38 3.94
C LEU A 37 -6.06 5.14 5.12
N ARG A 38 -5.19 4.13 4.97
CA ARG A 38 -4.11 3.84 5.91
C ARG A 38 -2.77 3.85 5.21
N GLU A 39 -1.77 4.42 5.87
CA GLU A 39 -0.42 4.53 5.37
C GLU A 39 0.51 3.63 6.20
N PHE A 40 1.35 2.87 5.52
CA PHE A 40 2.36 1.98 6.10
C PHE A 40 3.71 2.20 5.43
N GLU A 41 4.79 1.90 6.14
CA GLU A 41 6.10 1.68 5.55
C GLU A 41 6.32 0.18 5.44
N ILE A 42 6.57 -0.31 4.23
CA ILE A 42 6.83 -1.73 3.94
C ILE A 42 8.22 -1.91 3.36
N GLU A 43 8.79 -3.08 3.57
CA GLU A 43 10.16 -3.40 3.18
C GLU A 43 10.26 -4.85 2.67
N ASP A 44 10.98 -5.02 1.57
CA ASP A 44 11.50 -6.30 1.09
C ASP A 44 13.04 -6.22 1.05
N GLU A 45 13.71 -7.25 0.55
CA GLU A 45 15.16 -7.25 0.50
C GLU A 45 15.77 -6.28 -0.53
N SER A 46 14.95 -5.70 -1.41
CA SER A 46 15.36 -4.76 -2.44
C SER A 46 15.21 -3.29 -2.02
N GLY A 47 14.36 -2.99 -1.04
CA GLY A 47 14.17 -1.63 -0.55
C GLY A 47 12.90 -1.42 0.27
N LYS A 48 12.55 -0.14 0.45
CA LYS A 48 11.37 0.31 1.20
C LYS A 48 10.46 1.15 0.33
N VAL A 49 9.16 1.06 0.57
CA VAL A 49 8.17 1.93 -0.07
C VAL A 49 7.02 2.24 0.89
N LYS A 50 6.38 3.37 0.66
CA LYS A 50 5.14 3.72 1.35
C LYS A 50 3.98 2.97 0.71
N LEU A 51 3.23 2.24 1.52
CA LEU A 51 2.01 1.54 1.14
C LEU A 51 0.80 2.36 1.58
N VAL A 52 -0.14 2.59 0.67
CA VAL A 52 -1.40 3.28 0.92
C VAL A 52 -2.56 2.33 0.61
N THR A 53 -3.36 2.00 1.62
CA THR A 53 -4.56 1.17 1.43
C THR A 53 -5.80 2.06 1.42
N TRP A 54 -6.72 1.80 0.49
CA TRP A 54 -7.94 2.58 0.31
C TRP A 54 -9.17 1.77 0.69
N GLY A 55 -10.03 2.37 1.51
CA GLY A 55 -11.26 1.76 2.00
C GLY A 55 -11.14 1.25 3.44
N ARG A 56 -12.28 0.96 4.05
CA ARG A 56 -12.35 0.63 5.49
C ARG A 56 -11.74 -0.73 5.84
N LYS A 57 -11.84 -1.72 4.93
CA LYS A 57 -11.46 -3.12 5.20
C LYS A 57 -9.98 -3.40 4.95
N ILE A 58 -9.44 -2.91 3.82
CA ILE A 58 -8.08 -3.22 3.39
C ILE A 58 -7.08 -2.68 4.42
N GLY A 59 -6.14 -3.53 4.85
CA GLY A 59 -5.11 -3.18 5.82
C GLY A 59 -5.61 -2.96 7.25
N SER A 60 -6.88 -3.23 7.56
CA SER A 60 -7.44 -2.96 8.91
C SER A 60 -6.87 -3.87 10.00
N ASN A 61 -6.46 -5.09 9.65
CA ASN A 61 -5.89 -6.10 10.54
C ASN A 61 -4.36 -6.18 10.47
N VAL A 62 -3.71 -5.33 9.68
CA VAL A 62 -2.25 -5.35 9.47
C VAL A 62 -1.54 -4.73 10.66
N ASN A 63 -0.46 -5.35 11.13
CA ASN A 63 0.38 -4.91 12.24
C ASN A 63 1.85 -4.76 11.84
N VAL A 64 2.62 -4.06 12.68
CA VAL A 64 4.07 -3.97 12.51
C VAL A 64 4.67 -5.35 12.76
N GLY A 65 5.55 -5.78 11.86
CA GLY A 65 6.16 -7.11 11.87
C GLY A 65 5.45 -8.12 10.98
N ASP A 66 4.21 -7.84 10.56
CA ASP A 66 3.47 -8.74 9.68
C ASP A 66 4.17 -8.86 8.32
N ARG A 67 4.26 -10.09 7.82
CA ARG A 67 4.51 -10.33 6.41
C ARG A 67 3.19 -10.22 5.67
N ILE A 68 3.18 -9.44 4.61
CA ILE A 68 1.99 -9.20 3.81
C ILE A 68 2.22 -9.59 2.35
N ARG A 69 1.17 -10.07 1.71
CA ARG A 69 1.08 -10.24 0.25
C ARG A 69 0.14 -9.18 -0.31
N ILE A 70 0.60 -8.48 -1.33
CA ILE A 70 -0.16 -7.48 -2.07
C ILE A 70 -0.43 -8.03 -3.46
N GLU A 71 -1.67 -7.88 -3.93
CA GLU A 71 -2.06 -8.24 -5.29
C GLU A 71 -2.82 -7.10 -5.96
N ASN A 72 -2.56 -6.91 -7.25
CA ASN A 72 -3.21 -5.91 -8.09
C ASN A 72 -3.14 -4.48 -7.50
N GLY A 73 -1.98 -4.14 -6.94
CA GLY A 73 -1.65 -2.79 -6.51
C GLY A 73 -1.24 -1.88 -7.67
N PHE A 74 -1.19 -0.57 -7.41
CA PHE A 74 -0.79 0.42 -8.41
C PHE A 74 0.14 1.48 -7.82
N VAL A 75 1.09 1.93 -8.63
CA VAL A 75 2.13 2.89 -8.23
C VAL A 75 1.73 4.30 -8.66
N THR A 76 1.75 5.21 -7.71
CA THR A 76 1.56 6.65 -7.94
C THR A 76 2.72 7.43 -7.34
N SER A 77 2.86 8.71 -7.70
CA SER A 77 3.67 9.65 -6.92
C SER A 77 2.77 10.59 -6.13
N PHE A 78 3.21 10.92 -4.93
CA PHE A 78 2.61 11.99 -4.13
C PHE A 78 3.73 12.85 -3.55
N ARG A 79 3.71 14.15 -3.87
CA ARG A 79 4.77 15.10 -3.47
C ARG A 79 6.19 14.65 -3.86
N GLY A 80 6.31 14.02 -5.02
CA GLY A 80 7.60 13.52 -5.54
C GLY A 80 8.03 12.16 -5.00
N GLU A 81 7.31 11.57 -4.04
CA GLU A 81 7.62 10.24 -3.51
C GLU A 81 6.77 9.17 -4.20
N LEU A 82 7.40 8.06 -4.59
CA LEU A 82 6.68 6.86 -5.06
C LEU A 82 5.91 6.21 -3.92
N GLN A 83 4.69 5.78 -4.22
CA GLN A 83 3.82 5.08 -3.28
C GLN A 83 3.15 3.90 -3.98
N LEU A 84 3.10 2.76 -3.30
CA LEU A 84 2.30 1.62 -3.70
C LEU A 84 0.91 1.75 -3.09
N ASN A 85 -0.12 1.59 -3.90
CA ASN A 85 -1.51 1.72 -3.47
C ASN A 85 -2.26 0.40 -3.65
N VAL A 86 -3.15 0.08 -2.72
CA VAL A 86 -4.11 -1.03 -2.82
C VAL A 86 -5.52 -0.46 -2.70
N GLY A 87 -6.28 -0.56 -3.78
CA GLY A 87 -7.63 -0.01 -3.88
C GLY A 87 -8.70 -1.08 -4.05
N ARG A 88 -9.87 -0.67 -4.56
CA ARG A 88 -11.07 -1.52 -4.74
C ARG A 88 -10.81 -2.87 -5.42
N TYR A 89 -9.88 -2.92 -6.37
CA TYR A 89 -9.58 -4.12 -7.16
C TYR A 89 -8.33 -4.85 -6.67
N GLY A 90 -7.63 -4.30 -5.68
CA GLY A 90 -6.45 -4.89 -5.08
C GLY A 90 -6.80 -5.72 -3.85
N ASN A 91 -5.89 -6.60 -3.48
CA ASN A 91 -5.98 -7.41 -2.28
C ASN A 91 -4.73 -7.21 -1.41
N LEU A 92 -4.92 -7.35 -0.10
CA LEU A 92 -3.84 -7.34 0.88
C LEU A 92 -4.14 -8.41 1.93
N GLU A 93 -3.22 -9.36 2.08
CA GLU A 93 -3.32 -10.46 3.03
C GLU A 93 -2.09 -10.49 3.94
N VAL A 94 -2.30 -10.88 5.20
CA VAL A 94 -1.22 -11.22 6.13
C VAL A 94 -0.91 -12.71 5.98
N ILE A 95 0.36 -13.07 5.84
CA ILE A 95 0.84 -14.45 5.55
C ILE A 95 1.88 -14.95 6.54
#